data_AF-A0A2V6J9Z5-F1
#
_entry.id   AF-A0A2V6J9Z5-F1
#
_cell.length_a   1.000
_cell.length_b   1.000
_cell.length_c   1.000
_cell.angle_alpha   90.00
_cell.angle_beta   90.00
_cell.angle_gamma   90.00
#
_symmetry.space_group_name_H-M   'P 1'
#
loop_
_entity.id
_entity.type
_entity.pdbx_description
1 polymer ?
#
loop_
_entity_poly.entity_id
_entity_poly.type
_entity_poly.pdbx_seq_one_letter_code
_entity_poly.pdbx_strand_id
1 'polypeptide(L)' 'MKAGKRITDWNQSVRIKTASYQPPPNSRAAGRSQAVAYFRDSDMPYVINWDSIASGPQDILVMSDPFSTYTREVSAFLRQ' A
#
# COMPACT_ATOMS: atom_id res chain seq x y z
N MET A 1 7.83 -17.39 -32.72
CA MET A 1 7.90 -17.40 -31.24
C MET A 1 6.48 -17.37 -30.69
N LYS A 2 6.14 -18.19 -29.69
CA LYS A 2 4.80 -18.19 -29.06
C LYS A 2 4.52 -16.83 -28.40
N ALA A 3 3.31 -16.30 -28.53
CA ALA A 3 2.93 -14.96 -28.06
C ALA A 3 3.25 -14.72 -26.56
N GLY A 4 3.11 -15.74 -25.71
CA GLY A 4 3.43 -15.63 -24.27
C GLY A 4 4.91 -15.33 -23.98
N LYS A 5 5.84 -15.77 -24.83
CA LYS A 5 7.27 -15.43 -24.69
C LYS A 5 7.49 -13.93 -24.90
N ARG A 6 6.84 -13.34 -25.91
CA ARG A 6 6.97 -11.91 -26.23
C ARG A 6 6.43 -11.02 -25.12
N ILE A 7 5.31 -11.38 -24.50
CA ILE A 7 4.74 -10.63 -23.37
C ILE A 7 5.68 -10.69 -22.16
N THR A 8 6.25 -11.87 -21.88
CA THR A 8 7.20 -12.05 -20.78
C THR A 8 8.46 -11.20 -21.00
N ASP A 9 9.07 -11.28 -22.18
CA ASP A 9 10.28 -10.53 -22.52
C ASP A 9 10.05 -9.01 -22.43
N TRP A 10 8.91 -8.52 -22.93
CA TRP A 10 8.53 -7.11 -22.83
C TRP A 10 8.32 -6.68 -21.37
N ASN A 11 7.55 -7.43 -20.58
CA ASN A 11 7.33 -7.15 -19.16
C ASN A 11 8.67 -7.08 -18.39
N GLN A 12 9.64 -7.95 -18.70
CA GLN A 12 10.97 -7.89 -18.08
C GLN A 12 11.75 -6.63 -18.51
N SER A 13 11.67 -6.23 -19.78
CA SER A 13 12.38 -5.04 -20.28
C SER A 13 11.92 -3.72 -19.66
N VAL A 14 10.64 -3.64 -19.24
CA VAL A 14 10.06 -2.43 -18.63
C VAL A 14 9.92 -2.54 -17.11
N ARG A 15 10.39 -3.63 -16.51
CA ARG A 15 10.24 -3.88 -15.08
C ARG A 15 11.08 -2.91 -14.26
N ILE A 16 10.40 -2.10 -13.45
CA ILE A 16 11.04 -1.32 -12.38
C ILE A 16 11.07 -2.19 -11.13
N LYS A 17 12.25 -2.73 -10.77
CA LYS A 17 12.38 -3.68 -9.65
C LYS A 17 11.86 -3.10 -8.33
N THR A 18 12.06 -1.81 -8.10
CA THR A 18 11.64 -1.12 -6.86
C THR A 18 10.12 -1.03 -6.71
N ALA A 19 9.37 -0.93 -7.80
CA ALA A 19 7.91 -0.83 -7.77
C ALA A 19 7.21 -2.11 -7.26
N SER A 20 7.93 -3.23 -7.15
CA SER A 20 7.41 -4.45 -6.52
C SER A 20 7.32 -4.36 -4.99
N TYR A 21 7.99 -3.40 -4.37
CA TYR A 21 8.04 -3.25 -2.90
C TYR A 21 7.94 -1.80 -2.41
N GLN A 22 7.98 -0.81 -3.30
CA GLN A 22 7.78 0.60 -2.98
C GLN A 22 6.45 1.10 -3.53
N PRO A 23 5.64 1.80 -2.73
CA PRO A 23 4.44 2.45 -3.23
C PRO A 23 4.79 3.69 -4.08
N PRO A 24 3.85 4.19 -4.90
CA PRO A 24 3.95 5.54 -5.43
C PRO A 24 3.90 6.57 -4.28
N PRO A 25 4.91 7.45 -4.13
CA PRO A 25 5.11 8.27 -2.93
C PRO A 25 4.13 9.46 -2.81
N ASN A 26 3.45 9.81 -3.90
CA ASN A 26 2.60 11.00 -4.04
C ASN A 26 1.10 10.67 -4.04
N SER A 27 0.71 9.59 -3.38
CA SER A 27 -0.68 9.13 -3.31
C SER A 27 -0.93 8.45 -1.98
N ARG A 28 -2.19 8.14 -1.70
CA ARG A 28 -2.60 7.41 -0.50
C ARG A 28 -1.96 6.03 -0.35
N ALA A 29 -1.39 5.48 -1.43
CA ALA A 29 -0.61 4.25 -1.37
C ALA A 29 0.64 4.39 -0.49
N ALA A 30 1.19 5.60 -0.35
CA ALA A 30 2.33 5.88 0.53
C ALA A 30 1.97 5.57 1.99
N GLY A 31 0.93 6.22 2.53
CA GLY A 31 0.42 5.94 3.87
C GLY A 31 -0.02 4.48 4.02
N ARG A 32 -0.75 3.91 3.04
CA ARG A 32 -1.17 2.50 3.11
C ARG A 32 0.02 1.54 3.23
N SER A 33 1.14 1.81 2.54
CA SER A 33 2.32 0.97 2.66
C SER A 33 2.93 0.98 4.08
N GLN A 34 2.83 2.10 4.81
CA GLN A 34 3.32 2.19 6.18
C GLN A 34 2.49 1.30 7.10
N ALA A 35 1.16 1.33 6.94
CA ALA A 35 0.26 0.42 7.66
C ALA A 35 0.54 -1.05 7.32
N VAL A 36 0.69 -1.40 6.04
CA VAL A 36 1.05 -2.78 5.63
C VAL A 36 2.36 -3.21 6.28
N ALA A 37 3.39 -2.36 6.24
CA ALA A 37 4.69 -2.68 6.82
C ALA A 37 4.62 -2.88 8.34
N TYR A 38 3.86 -2.05 9.05
CA TYR A 38 3.66 -2.16 10.48
C TYR A 38 2.88 -3.41 10.88
N PHE A 39 1.73 -3.63 10.25
CA PHE A 39 0.83 -4.72 10.61
C PHE A 39 1.35 -6.10 10.22
N ARG A 40 2.20 -6.20 9.18
CA ARG A 40 2.86 -7.47 8.81
C ARG A 40 3.62 -8.09 9.98
N ASP A 41 4.20 -7.25 10.83
CA ASP A 41 5.06 -7.66 11.93
C ASP A 41 4.33 -7.51 13.30
N SER A 42 3.00 -7.32 13.29
CA SER A 42 2.15 -7.09 14.47
C SER A 42 1.10 -8.20 14.65
N ASP A 43 0.74 -8.49 15.90
CA ASP A 43 -0.34 -9.44 16.24
C ASP A 43 -1.74 -8.79 16.28
N MET A 44 -1.84 -7.48 16.00
CA MET A 44 -3.12 -6.77 16.04
C MET A 44 -4.01 -7.16 14.86
N PRO A 45 -5.32 -7.39 15.05
CA PRO A 45 -6.24 -7.61 13.95
C PRO A 45 -6.37 -6.33 13.12
N TYR A 46 -6.34 -6.45 11.79
CA TYR A 46 -6.45 -5.29 10.91
C TYR A 46 -7.17 -5.60 9.61
N VAL A 47 -7.74 -4.55 9.00
CA VAL A 47 -8.24 -4.56 7.62
C VAL A 47 -7.66 -3.35 6.89
N ILE A 48 -7.06 -3.60 5.72
CA ILE A 48 -6.54 -2.53 4.85
C ILE A 48 -7.29 -2.59 3.51
N ASN A 49 -7.96 -1.50 3.18
CA ASN A 49 -8.67 -1.29 1.91
C ASN A 49 -8.00 -0.17 1.09
N TRP A 50 -8.56 0.11 -0.08
CA TRP A 50 -8.07 1.20 -0.92
C TRP A 50 -8.23 2.57 -0.27
N ASP A 51 -9.28 2.76 0.52
CA ASP A 51 -9.77 4.02 1.06
C ASP A 51 -9.85 4.02 2.59
N SER A 52 -9.36 2.98 3.27
CA SER A 52 -9.46 2.88 4.72
C SER A 52 -8.46 1.89 5.31
N ILE A 53 -8.10 2.13 6.57
CA ILE A 53 -7.34 1.22 7.43
C ILE A 53 -8.12 1.10 8.74
N ALA A 54 -8.29 -0.12 9.25
CA ALA A 54 -8.97 -0.38 10.51
C ALA A 54 -8.21 -1.38 11.39
N SER A 55 -8.14 -1.13 12.70
CA SER A 55 -7.62 -2.05 13.73
C SER A 55 -8.70 -2.53 14.70
N GLY A 56 -9.95 -2.08 14.53
CA GLY A 56 -11.09 -2.48 15.34
C GLY A 56 -12.40 -1.80 14.89
N PRO A 57 -13.55 -2.12 15.52
CA PRO A 57 -14.87 -1.62 15.10
C PRO A 57 -15.02 -0.10 15.17
N GLN A 58 -14.23 0.57 16.02
CA GLN A 58 -14.27 2.03 16.22
C GLN A 58 -12.96 2.71 15.83
N ASP A 59 -11.95 1.93 15.41
CA ASP A 59 -10.63 2.44 15.07
C ASP A 59 -10.41 2.31 13.57
N ILE A 60 -10.86 3.33 12.84
CA ILE A 60 -10.88 3.39 11.39
C ILE A 60 -10.31 4.73 10.92
N LEU A 61 -9.23 4.68 10.15
CA LEU A 61 -8.71 5.80 9.40
C LEU A 61 -9.24 5.78 7.97
N VAL A 62 -10.01 6.79 7.58
CA VAL A 62 -10.51 6.97 6.21
C VAL A 62 -9.49 7.74 5.36
N MET A 63 -9.24 7.23 4.15
CA MET A 63 -8.28 7.72 3.16
C MET A 63 -8.98 8.04 1.82
N SER A 64 -9.95 8.94 1.87
CA SER A 64 -10.87 9.25 0.77
C SER A 64 -10.21 9.94 -0.43
N ASP A 65 -9.22 10.79 -0.22
CA ASP A 65 -8.51 11.49 -1.30
C ASP A 65 -7.38 10.60 -1.88
N PRO A 66 -7.46 10.14 -3.13
CA PRO A 66 -6.39 9.33 -3.71
C PRO A 66 -5.06 10.08 -3.86
N PHE A 67 -5.07 11.42 -3.90
CA PHE A 67 -3.89 12.25 -4.15
C PHE A 67 -3.18 12.71 -2.87
N SER A 68 -3.84 12.69 -1.71
CA SER A 68 -3.18 12.90 -0.42
C SER A 68 -2.36 11.67 -0.02
N THR A 69 -1.21 11.87 0.63
CA THR A 69 -0.30 10.76 0.98
C THR A 69 -0.70 10.00 2.25
N TYR A 70 -1.47 10.63 3.14
CA TYR A 70 -1.89 10.09 4.45
C TYR A 70 -0.75 9.62 5.38
N THR A 71 0.49 9.98 5.10
CA THR A 71 1.65 9.46 5.87
C THR A 71 1.65 9.90 7.33
N ARG A 72 1.16 11.11 7.61
CA ARG A 72 1.09 11.64 8.98
C ARG A 72 -0.07 11.03 9.76
N GLU A 73 -1.21 10.92 9.09
CA GLU A 73 -2.46 10.36 9.61
C GLU A 73 -2.29 8.88 9.94
N VAL A 74 -1.68 8.11 9.04
CA VAL A 74 -1.33 6.71 9.30
C VAL A 74 -0.34 6.60 10.45
N SER A 75 0.69 7.43 10.47
CA SER A 75 1.65 7.41 11.59
C SER A 75 0.99 7.73 12.94
N ALA A 76 -0.01 8.61 12.97
CA ALA A 76 -0.77 8.92 14.18
C ALA A 76 -1.73 7.78 14.57
N PHE A 77 -2.39 7.17 13.59
CA PHE A 77 -3.26 6.01 13.77
C PHE A 77 -2.51 4.82 14.39
N LEU A 78 -1.32 4.49 13.90
CA LEU A 78 -0.54 3.33 14.37
C LEU A 78 0.11 3.50 15.76
N ARG A 79 0.04 4.70 16.36
CA ARG A 79 0.59 4.98 17.70
C ARG A 79 -0.43 4.84 18.84
N GLN A 80 -1.69 4.60 18.51
CA GLN A 80 -2.76 4.35 19.48
C GLN A 80 -2.60 2.97 20.10
#